data_AF-A0A929YPB6-F1
#
_entry.id   AF-A0A929YPB6-F1
#
_cell.length_a   1.000
_cell.length_b   1.000
_cell.length_c   1.000
_cell.angle_alpha   90.00
_cell.angle_beta   90.00
_cell.angle_gamma   90.00
#
_symmetry.space_group_name_H-M   'P 1'
#
loop_
_entity.id
_entity.type
_entity.pdbx_description
1 polymer ?
#
loop_
_entity_poly.entity_id
_entity_poly.type
_entity_poly.pdbx_seq_one_letter_code
_entity_poly.pdbx_strand_id
1 'polypeptide(L)' 'MDYVYIEQLIDRYFEAATTIEEERILRAFFSQRDVPQHLRRYAPIFLMEAGEIA' A
#
# COMPACT_ATOMS: atom_id res chain seq x y z
N MET A 1 11.79 8.25 -10.48
CA MET A 1 11.60 6.85 -10.07
C MET A 1 10.11 6.67 -10.00
N ASP A 2 9.56 5.94 -10.95
CA ASP A 2 8.13 5.93 -11.18
C ASP A 2 7.51 4.81 -10.33
N TYR A 3 6.76 5.20 -9.30
CA TYR A 3 6.03 4.28 -8.43
C TYR A 3 4.74 3.78 -9.10
N VAL A 4 4.71 3.76 -10.44
CA VAL A 4 3.55 3.42 -11.28
C VAL A 4 2.95 2.08 -10.90
N TYR A 5 3.77 1.09 -10.54
CA TYR A 5 3.24 -0.20 -10.08
C TYR A 5 2.52 -0.10 -8.73
N ILE A 6 3.05 0.67 -7.78
CA ILE A 6 2.40 0.91 -6.48
C ILE A 6 1.12 1.72 -6.67
N GLU A 7 1.14 2.74 -7.52
CA GLU A 7 -0.04 3.54 -7.86
C GLU A 7 -1.15 2.66 -8.45
N GLN A 8 -0.83 1.78 -9.41
CA GLN A 8 -1.79 0.82 -9.98
C GLN A 8 -2.36 -0.15 -8.93
N LEU A 9 -1.51 -0.62 -8.01
CA LEU A 9 -1.98 -1.48 -6.93
C LEU A 9 -2.92 -0.74 -5.96
N ILE A 10 -2.66 0.54 -5.68
CA ILE A 10 -3.54 1.38 -4.86
C ILE A 10 -4.91 1.53 -5.54
N ASP A 11 -4.94 1.84 -6.84
CA ASP A 11 -6.19 1.97 -7.58
C ASP A 11 -6.98 0.65 -7.57
N ARG A 12 -6.31 -0.48 -7.84
CA ARG A 12 -6.94 -1.81 -7.77
C ARG A 12 -7.40 -2.20 -6.36
N TYR A 13 -6.70 -1.76 -5.32
CA TYR A 13 -7.11 -2.00 -3.93
C TYR A 13 -8.44 -1.30 -3.64
N PHE A 14 -8.61 -0.06 -4.09
CA PHE A 14 -9.88 0.66 -3.98
C PHE A 14 -11.01 0.04 -4.81
N GLU A 15 -10.68 -0.66 -5.89
CA GLU A 15 -11.62 -1.47 -6.68
C GLU A 15 -11.91 -2.86 -6.08
N ALA A 16 -11.32 -3.20 -4.91
CA ALA A 16 -11.36 -4.53 -4.31
C ALA A 16 -10.90 -5.65 -5.27
N ALA A 17 -9.96 -5.32 -6.16
CA ALA A 17 -9.43 -6.19 -7.22
C ALA A 17 -7.98 -6.64 -6.96
N THR A 18 -7.47 -6.45 -5.74
CA THR A 18 -6.15 -6.93 -5.30
C THR A 18 -6.19 -8.34 -4.75
N THR A 19 -5.10 -9.05 -4.93
CA THR A 19 -4.82 -10.32 -4.25
C THR A 19 -4.12 -10.10 -2.91
N ILE A 20 -4.10 -11.12 -2.06
CA ILE A 20 -3.41 -11.08 -0.75
C ILE A 20 -1.91 -10.76 -0.93
N GLU A 21 -1.28 -11.33 -1.95
CA GLU A 21 0.12 -11.05 -2.30
C GLU A 21 0.34 -9.59 -2.71
N GLU A 22 -0.56 -9.00 -3.51
CA GLU A 22 -0.49 -7.59 -3.91
C GLU A 22 -0.67 -6.65 -2.71
N GLU A 23 -1.60 -6.96 -1.80
CA GLU A 23 -1.77 -6.21 -0.57
C GLU A 23 -0.56 -6.31 0.35
N ARG A 24 0.10 -7.48 0.41
CA ARG A 24 1.37 -7.62 1.13
C ARG A 24 2.46 -6.72 0.55
N ILE A 25 2.51 -6.54 -0.77
CA ILE A 25 3.44 -5.60 -1.41
C ILE A 25 3.12 -4.17 -0.98
N LEU A 26 1.85 -3.76 -1.01
CA LEU A 26 1.42 -2.44 -0.55
C LEU A 26 1.80 -2.20 0.92
N ARG A 27 1.50 -3.15 1.81
CA ARG A 27 1.86 -3.08 3.23
C ARG A 27 3.37 -3.01 3.44
N ALA A 28 4.14 -3.86 2.74
CA ALA A 28 5.60 -3.84 2.82
C ALA A 28 6.17 -2.50 2.34
N PHE A 29 5.65 -1.95 1.23
CA PHE A 29 6.05 -0.64 0.71
C PHE A 29 5.76 0.49 1.71
N PHE A 30 4.54 0.56 2.25
CA PHE A 30 4.15 1.60 3.19
C PHE A 30 4.75 1.44 4.60
N SER A 31 5.28 0.26 4.94
CA SER A 31 6.07 0.04 6.15
C SER A 31 7.48 0.64 6.09
N GLN A 32 7.95 1.03 4.91
CA GLN A 32 9.27 1.65 4.75
C GLN A 32 9.28 3.08 5.30
N ARG A 33 10.44 3.52 5.81
CA ARG A 33 10.61 4.88 6.32
C ARG A 33 10.63 5.95 5.22
N ASP A 34 10.93 5.57 3.98
CA ASP A 34 11.15 6.48 2.85
C ASP A 34 10.04 6.38 1.79
N VAL A 35 8.79 6.57 2.21
CA VAL A 35 7.66 6.65 1.29
C VAL A 35 7.61 8.04 0.63
N PRO A 36 7.45 8.11 -0.71
CA PRO A 36 7.33 9.37 -1.45
C PRO A 36 6.20 10.26 -0.94
N GLN A 37 6.43 11.57 -0.92
CA GLN A 37 5.48 12.55 -0.37
C GLN A 37 4.06 12.44 -0.94
N HIS A 38 3.93 12.18 -2.25
CA HIS A 38 2.62 12.05 -2.92
C HIS A 38 1.87 10.76 -2.53
N LEU A 39 2.58 9.70 -2.08
CA LEU A 39 1.98 8.44 -1.64
C LEU A 39 1.76 8.37 -0.13
N ARG A 40 2.44 9.21 0.67
CA ARG A 40 2.33 9.19 2.15
C ARG A 40 0.90 9.25 2.67
N ARG A 41 -0.02 9.89 1.94
CA ARG A 41 -1.44 9.97 2.34
C ARG A 41 -2.13 8.60 2.44
N TYR A 42 -1.63 7.60 1.72
CA TYR A 42 -2.16 6.25 1.71
C TYR A 42 -1.54 5.35 2.78
N ALA A 43 -0.39 5.74 3.35
CA ALA A 43 0.31 4.95 4.37
C ALA A 43 -0.59 4.55 5.56
N PRO A 44 -1.44 5.44 6.12
CA PRO A 44 -2.32 5.05 7.24
C PRO A 44 -3.27 3.89 6.90
N ILE A 45 -3.70 3.77 5.64
CA ILE A 45 -4.62 2.72 5.18
C ILE A 45 -3.92 1.35 5.30
N PHE A 46 -2.71 1.25 4.75
CA PHE A 46 -1.96 -0.01 4.68
C PHE A 46 -1.16 -0.33 5.97
N LEU A 47 -0.94 0.65 6.84
CA LEU A 47 -0.30 0.45 8.15
C LEU A 47 -1.30 0.03 9.23
N MET A 48 -2.54 0.54 9.20
CA MET A 48 -3.56 0.20 10.20
C MET A 48 -4.09 -1.23 10.02
N GLU A 49 -4.26 -1.67 8.77
CA GLU A 49 -4.74 -3.03 8.44
C GLU A 49 -3.71 -4.12 8.81
N ALA A 50 -2.43 -3.77 8.98
CA ALA A 50 -1.42 -4.68 9.50
C ALA A 50 -1.56 -4.96 11.01
N GLY A 51 -2.39 -4.19 11.73
CA GLY A 51 -2.60 -4.29 13.18
C GLY A 51 -3.77 -5.17 13.61
N GLU A 52 -4.56 -5.75 12.70
CA GLU A 52 -5.74 -6.58 13.05
C GLU A 52 -5.43 -8.07 13.30
N ILE A 53 -4.15 -8.45 13.46
CA ILE A 53 -3.78 -9.80 13.91
C ILE A 53 -2.77 -9.68 15.05
N ALA A 54 -3.27 -9.47 16.26
CA ALA A 54 -2.59 -9.78 17.52
C ALA A 54 -3.54 -10.58 18.41
#